data_AF-A0ABC9VKB8-F1
#
_entry.id   AF-A0ABC9VKB8-F1
#
_cell.length_a   1.000
_cell.length_b   1.000
_cell.length_c   1.000
_cell.angle_alpha   90.00
_cell.angle_beta   90.00
_cell.angle_gamma   90.00
#
_symmetry.space_group_name_H-M   'P 1'
#
loop_
_entity.id
_entity.type
_entity.pdbx_description
1 polymer ?
#
loop_
_entity_poly.entity_id
_entity_poly.type
_entity_poly.pdbx_seq_one_letter_code
_entity_poly.pdbx_strand_id
1 'polypeptide(L)'
;MKSDLKQLDIGLRGTLREFKATYTTGFLRKHGYMAYIPQNSFNHIPLCETVQTKYGEMVVNSWDVLTYVGKGMWSTERSQKKYA
;
A
#
# COMPACT_ATOMS: atom_id res chain seq x y z
N MET A 1 -22.15 11.94 6.28
CA MET A 1 -21.15 12.68 7.09
C MET A 1 -19.98 11.73 7.34
N LYS A 2 -18.83 11.90 6.66
CA LYS A 2 -17.63 11.07 6.83
C LYS A 2 -16.57 11.91 7.56
N SER A 3 -16.51 11.76 8.87
CA SER A 3 -15.58 12.44 9.77
C SER A 3 -14.18 11.76 9.77
N ASP A 4 -13.14 12.58 9.69
CA ASP A 4 -11.83 12.46 10.36
C ASP A 4 -10.74 11.42 9.97
N LEU A 5 -10.79 10.73 8.83
CA LEU A 5 -9.66 9.89 8.40
C LEU A 5 -8.66 10.64 7.49
N LYS A 6 -7.90 11.60 8.05
CA LYS A 6 -6.73 12.22 7.38
C LYS A 6 -5.39 11.83 7.98
N GLN A 7 -5.36 10.77 8.79
CA GLN A 7 -4.15 10.32 9.46
C GLN A 7 -3.94 8.83 9.23
N LEU A 8 -2.67 8.47 9.05
CA LEU A 8 -2.21 7.08 8.95
C LEU A 8 -1.47 6.78 10.26
N ASP A 9 -2.17 6.17 11.21
CA ASP A 9 -1.63 5.94 12.55
C ASP A 9 -0.61 4.80 12.57
N ILE A 10 0.41 4.96 13.41
CA ILE A 10 1.41 3.90 13.64
C ILE A 10 0.68 2.69 14.24
N GLY A 11 0.93 1.51 13.66
CA GLY A 11 0.28 0.27 14.04
C GLY A 11 -1.00 -0.03 13.25
N LEU A 12 -1.50 0.89 12.41
CA LEU A 12 -2.63 0.62 11.55
C LEU A 12 -2.30 -0.54 10.59
N ARG A 13 -3.12 -1.59 10.64
CA ARG A 13 -2.92 -2.85 9.91
C ARG A 13 -4.11 -3.14 9.02
N GLY A 14 -3.84 -3.59 7.80
CA GLY A 14 -4.86 -3.94 6.82
C GLY A 14 -4.25 -4.49 5.54
N THR A 15 -5.07 -4.96 4.62
CA THR A 15 -4.60 -5.37 3.29
C THR A 15 -4.31 -4.16 2.40
N LEU A 16 -3.42 -4.30 1.42
CA LEU A 16 -3.20 -3.23 0.43
C LEU A 16 -4.51 -2.80 -0.24
N ARG A 17 -5.42 -3.74 -0.53
CA ARG A 17 -6.74 -3.46 -1.08
C ARG A 17 -7.57 -2.52 -0.18
N GLU A 18 -7.59 -2.77 1.13
CA GLU A 18 -8.31 -1.93 2.09
C GLU A 18 -7.68 -0.53 2.19
N PHE A 19 -6.35 -0.45 2.18
CA PHE A 19 -5.66 0.85 2.15
C PHE A 19 -6.01 1.66 0.90
N LYS A 20 -6.02 1.04 -0.29
CA LYS A 20 -6.39 1.71 -1.55
C LYS A 20 -7.87 2.08 -1.64
N ALA A 21 -8.75 1.36 -0.94
CA ALA A 21 -10.17 1.70 -0.84
C ALA A 21 -10.42 2.87 0.14
N THR A 22 -9.57 3.00 1.15
CA THR A 22 -9.70 4.01 2.22
C THR A 22 -9.00 5.33 1.89
N TYR A 23 -7.79 5.26 1.32
CA TYR A 23 -6.91 6.41 1.12
C TYR A 23 -6.65 6.68 -0.36
N THR A 24 -6.40 7.94 -0.70
CA THR A 24 -6.01 8.30 -2.06
C THR A 24 -4.58 7.83 -2.37
N THR A 25 -4.32 7.48 -3.63
CA THR A 25 -2.98 7.08 -4.10
C THR A 25 -1.92 8.12 -3.76
N GLY A 26 -2.23 9.41 -3.90
CA GLY A 26 -1.30 10.49 -3.56
C GLY A 26 -0.96 10.56 -2.08
N PHE A 27 -1.93 10.27 -1.20
CA PHE A 27 -1.69 10.18 0.24
C PHE A 27 -0.80 8.98 0.58
N LEU A 28 -1.11 7.80 0.06
CA LEU A 28 -0.31 6.59 0.26
C LEU A 28 1.13 6.78 -0.27
N ARG A 29 1.30 7.47 -1.40
CA ARG A 29 2.63 7.77 -1.96
C ARG A 29 3.51 8.62 -1.04
N LYS A 30 2.92 9.60 -0.36
CA LYS A 30 3.63 10.38 0.67
C LYS A 30 4.05 9.53 1.87
N HIS A 31 3.42 8.38 2.05
CA HIS A 31 3.67 7.44 3.14
C HIS A 31 4.41 6.18 2.67
N GLY A 32 5.15 6.25 1.56
CA GLY A 32 6.08 5.19 1.13
C GLY A 32 5.48 4.07 0.30
N TYR A 33 4.24 4.20 -0.18
CA TYR A 33 3.69 3.31 -1.21
C TYR A 33 4.07 3.81 -2.62
N MET A 34 4.40 2.90 -3.53
CA MET A 34 4.63 3.22 -4.94
C MET A 34 3.89 2.24 -5.86
N ALA A 35 3.44 2.76 -7.00
CA ALA A 35 2.86 1.96 -8.08
C ALA A 35 3.62 2.28 -9.38
N TYR A 36 4.18 1.26 -10.01
CA TYR A 36 4.94 1.41 -11.25
C TYR A 36 4.02 1.08 -12.41
N ILE A 37 3.65 2.11 -13.17
CA ILE A 37 2.79 1.98 -14.35
C ILE A 37 3.69 2.03 -15.58
N PRO A 38 3.61 1.05 -16.50
CA PRO A 38 4.36 1.11 -17.76
C PRO A 38 3.98 2.36 -18.56
N GLN A 39 4.96 3.04 -19.15
CA GLN A 39 4.72 4.28 -19.91
C GLN A 39 3.70 4.09 -21.05
N ASN A 40 3.61 2.89 -21.64
CA ASN A 40 2.72 2.57 -22.77
C ASN A 40 1.40 1.91 -22.35
N SER A 41 1.03 1.94 -21.07
CA SER A 41 -0.20 1.30 -20.58
C SER A 41 -1.41 2.24 -20.71
N PHE A 42 -2.30 1.95 -21.66
CA PHE A 42 -3.58 2.66 -21.85
C PHE A 42 -4.52 2.59 -20.64
N ASN A 43 -4.38 1.58 -19.79
CA ASN A 43 -5.34 1.30 -18.70
C ASN A 43 -4.86 1.77 -17.32
N HIS A 44 -3.71 2.44 -17.22
CA HIS A 44 -3.08 2.84 -15.95
C HIS A 44 -2.98 1.73 -14.88
N ILE A 45 -2.98 0.46 -15.29
CA ILE A 45 -2.85 -0.68 -14.39
C ILE A 45 -1.38 -0.76 -13.93
N PRO A 46 -1.11 -0.76 -12.61
CA PRO A 46 0.25 -0.95 -12.11
C PRO A 46 0.81 -2.31 -12.54
N LEU A 47 2.04 -2.33 -13.06
CA LEU A 47 2.81 -3.55 -13.29
C LEU A 47 3.22 -4.18 -11.95
N CYS A 48 3.63 -3.33 -11.01
CA CYS A 48 3.91 -3.73 -9.65
C CYS A 48 3.59 -2.60 -8.66
N GLU A 49 3.29 -3.01 -7.43
CA GLU A 49 3.06 -2.13 -6.30
C GLU A 49 4.10 -2.47 -5.24
N THR A 50 4.62 -1.45 -4.58
CA THR A 50 5.65 -1.61 -3.55
C THR A 50 5.36 -0.73 -2.35
N VAL A 51 5.99 -1.09 -1.23
CA VAL A 51 6.05 -0.23 -0.04
C VAL A 51 7.48 -0.14 0.46
N GLN A 52 7.84 1.02 1.00
CA GLN A 52 9.09 1.22 1.70
C GLN A 52 9.08 0.45 3.03
N THR A 53 10.08 -0.39 3.24
CA THR A 53 10.33 -1.09 4.50
C THR A 53 11.65 -0.62 5.10
N LYS A 54 11.98 -1.08 6.31
CA LYS A 54 13.30 -0.85 6.92
C LYS A 54 14.45 -1.52 6.16
N TYR A 55 14.14 -2.43 5.24
CA TYR A 55 15.10 -3.18 4.42
C TYR A 55 15.17 -2.71 2.96
N GLY A 56 14.46 -1.63 2.61
CA GLY A 56 14.31 -1.16 1.23
C GLY A 56 12.87 -1.30 0.72
N GLU A 57 12.66 -1.09 -0.59
CA GLU A 57 11.36 -1.26 -1.23
C GLU A 57 11.01 -2.75 -1.36
N MET A 58 9.78 -3.10 -0.96
CA MET A 58 9.27 -4.46 -1.07
C MET A 58 8.03 -4.50 -1.94
N VAL A 59 8.01 -5.44 -2.90
CA VAL A 59 6.84 -5.72 -3.74
C VAL A 59 5.72 -6.30 -2.89
N VAL A 60 4.51 -5.78 -3.09
CA VAL A 60 3.30 -6.20 -2.39
C VAL A 60 2.17 -6.43 -3.37
N ASN A 61 1.25 -7.32 -3.02
CA ASN A 61 0.01 -7.56 -3.76
C ASN A 61 -1.21 -7.05 -2.97
N SER A 62 -2.37 -7.03 -3.61
CA SER A 62 -3.63 -6.54 -3.04
C SER A 62 -4.05 -7.21 -1.73
N TRP A 63 -3.62 -8.44 -1.50
CA TRP A 63 -3.98 -9.27 -0.34
C TRP A 63 -2.91 -9.30 0.73
N ASP A 64 -1.70 -8.80 0.47
CA ASP A 64 -0.66 -8.73 1.49
C ASP A 64 -1.11 -7.79 2.61
N VAL A 65 -0.79 -8.20 3.84
CA VAL A 65 -1.11 -7.44 5.03
C VAL A 65 0.03 -6.47 5.29
N LEU A 66 -0.33 -5.19 5.39
CA LEU A 66 0.56 -4.08 5.64
C LEU A 66 0.27 -3.51 7.02
N THR A 67 1.32 -3.25 7.78
CA THR A 67 1.24 -2.49 9.04
C THR A 67 2.06 -1.22 8.87
N TYR A 68 1.45 -0.05 9.03
CA TYR A 68 2.19 1.21 8.97
C TYR A 68 3.03 1.37 10.24
N VAL A 69 4.35 1.53 10.11
CA VAL A 69 5.26 1.63 11.27
C VAL A 69 5.79 3.06 11.48
N GLY A 70 5.24 4.03 10.74
CA GLY A 70 5.63 5.43 10.83
C GLY A 70 6.75 5.81 9.85
N LYS A 71 6.95 7.12 9.68
CA LYS A 71 8.00 7.72 8.83
C LYS A 71 7.99 7.17 7.38
N GLY A 72 6.81 6.88 6.84
CA GLY A 72 6.66 6.34 5.49
C GLY A 72 7.11 4.88 5.34
N MET A 73 7.30 4.14 6.43
CA MET A 73 7.71 2.74 6.40
C MET A 73 6.56 1.80 6.76
N TRP A 74 6.66 0.58 6.23
CA TRP A 74 5.70 -0.50 6.42
C TRP A 74 6.39 -1.79 6.85
N SER A 75 5.68 -2.56 7.65
CA SER A 75 5.93 -4.00 7.81
C SER A 75 4.96 -4.76 6.91
N THR A 76 5.45 -5.80 6.23
CA THR A 76 4.66 -6.61 5.30
C THR A 76 4.56 -8.04 5.80
N GLU A 77 3.39 -8.63 5.65
CA GLU A 77 3.12 -10.04 5.90
C GLU A 77 2.40 -10.62 4.69
N ARG A 78 2.91 -11.72 4.15
CA ARG A 78 2.27 -12.40 3.03
C ARG A 78 0.96 -13.01 3.49
N SER A 79 -0.14 -12.70 2.82
CA SER A 79 -1.40 -13.40 3.10
C SER A 79 -1.28 -14.86 2.69
N GLN A 80 -1.74 -15.75 3.57
CA GLN A 80 -1.78 -17.19 3.30
C GLN A 80 -2.87 -17.58 2.29
N LYS A 81 -3.69 -16.64 1.81
CA LYS A 81 -4.61 -16.90 0.69
C LYS A 81 -3.78 -17.16 -0.56
N LYS A 82 -3.49 -18.44 -0.79
CA LYS A 82 -3.04 -18.95 -2.09
C LYS A 82 -4.05 -18.48 -3.12
N TYR A 83 -3.58 -17.90 -4.21
CA TYR A 83 -4.37 -17.64 -5.41
C TYR A 83 -5.16 -18.92 -5.73
N ALA A 84 -6.47 -18.86 -5.53
CA ALA A 84 -7.43 -19.90 -5.92
C ALA A 84 -7.99 -19.54 -7.29
#